data_AF-A0A356XG06-F1
#
_entry.id   AF-A0A356XG06-F1
#
_cell.length_a   1.000
_cell.length_b   1.000
_cell.length_c   1.000
_cell.angle_alpha   90.00
_cell.angle_beta   90.00
_cell.angle_gamma   90.00
#
_symmetry.space_group_name_H-M   'P 1'
#
loop_
_entity.id
_entity.type
_entity.pdbx_description
1 polymer ?
#
loop_
_entity_poly.entity_id
_entity_poly.type
_entity_poly.pdbx_seq_one_letter_code
_entity_poly.pdbx_strand_id
1 'polypeptide(L)'
;KNLGYERVYNLSGGYRTYQLTTAKQSNENLSTEEHICSNDEISAAACSLPAEEADQGPEVDVDACGLQCPGPLLKLHHEIRTLKPGGILRIRATDPAFEHDLKVWCQHTGNELVSCGFNQGVFEAAVRKSRKAITEVTAQRGNAKTMVVFSNDLDKALATFIIANGAAAMGRDVTLFFTFWGLNILRKPGRVKVKKDLFGRMFGMMMPRGTRRLSLSKMNMLGIGPRMIRFLMRRKNVYSMEDLLMQALENGVKLVACNMSMDLMGIQPEELIDGVTLGGVASMLGNAEDSDMTLFV
;
A
#
# COMPACT_ATOMS: atom_id res chain seq x y z
N LYS A 1 11.85 -14.01 -41.03
CA LYS A 1 13.08 -13.79 -41.82
C LYS A 1 13.38 -12.29 -41.80
N ASN A 2 14.33 -11.87 -40.97
CA ASN A 2 14.80 -10.48 -40.92
C ASN A 2 15.66 -10.21 -42.16
N LEU A 3 15.32 -9.19 -42.94
CA LEU A 3 16.18 -8.66 -44.00
C LEU A 3 17.22 -7.78 -43.32
N GLY A 4 18.44 -8.32 -43.17
CA GLY A 4 19.46 -7.82 -42.25
C GLY A 4 20.25 -6.61 -42.74
N TYR A 5 20.67 -5.80 -41.77
CA TYR A 5 21.85 -4.95 -41.85
C TYR A 5 22.69 -5.21 -40.59
N GLU A 6 23.93 -5.69 -40.77
CA GLU A 6 24.78 -6.15 -39.66
C GLU A 6 25.64 -5.04 -39.02
N ARG A 7 25.66 -3.83 -39.61
CA ARG A 7 26.33 -2.66 -39.03
C ARG A 7 25.47 -1.43 -39.19
N VAL A 8 24.67 -1.13 -38.16
CA VAL A 8 23.87 0.10 -38.09
C VAL A 8 24.30 0.85 -36.84
N TYR A 9 24.82 2.06 -37.03
CA TYR A 9 25.09 2.99 -35.93
C TYR A 9 23.93 3.99 -35.88
N ASN A 10 23.28 4.11 -34.72
CA ASN A 10 22.27 5.14 -34.50
C ASN A 10 22.97 6.50 -34.40
N LEU A 11 22.92 7.29 -35.48
CA LEU A 11 23.31 8.69 -35.44
C LEU A 11 22.29 9.42 -34.54
N SER A 12 22.77 9.82 -33.37
CA SER A 12 21.99 10.48 -32.32
C SER A 12 21.13 11.59 -32.92
N GLY A 13 19.83 11.33 -33.03
CA GLY A 13 18.88 12.30 -33.60
C GLY A 13 17.69 11.65 -34.30
N GLY A 14 17.87 10.55 -35.06
CA GLY A 14 16.80 10.04 -35.93
C GLY A 14 15.51 9.68 -35.19
N TYR A 15 15.58 8.80 -34.19
CA TYR A 15 14.41 8.36 -33.44
C TYR A 15 13.82 9.45 -32.54
N ARG A 16 14.66 10.27 -31.89
CA ARG A 16 14.20 11.37 -31.03
C ARG A 16 13.51 12.48 -31.85
N THR A 17 14.08 12.85 -33.00
CA THR A 17 13.46 13.80 -33.91
C THR A 17 12.15 13.25 -34.45
N TYR A 18 12.11 11.97 -34.88
CA TYR A 18 10.87 11.33 -35.33
C TYR A 18 9.80 11.31 -34.23
N GLN A 19 10.19 10.95 -32.99
CA GLN A 19 9.27 10.94 -31.85
C GLN A 19 8.74 12.34 -31.52
N LEU A 20 9.56 13.39 -31.65
CA LEU A 20 9.14 14.77 -31.43
C LEU A 20 8.27 15.32 -32.57
N THR A 21 8.51 14.93 -33.82
CA THR A 21 7.70 15.38 -34.97
C THR A 21 6.40 14.61 -35.13
N THR A 22 6.33 13.37 -34.63
CA THR A 22 5.10 12.55 -34.69
C THR A 22 4.31 12.53 -33.39
N ALA A 23 4.86 13.06 -32.30
CA ALA A 23 4.10 13.27 -31.08
C ALA A 23 2.97 14.29 -31.33
N LYS A 24 1.77 13.96 -30.84
CA LYS A 24 0.65 14.91 -30.81
C LYS A 24 1.07 16.15 -30.01
N GLN A 25 1.08 17.30 -30.67
CA GLN A 25 1.37 18.56 -30.02
C GLN A 25 0.16 19.00 -29.19
N SER A 26 0.42 19.59 -28.02
CA SER A 26 -0.58 20.07 -27.06
C SER A 26 -1.49 21.19 -27.60
N ASN A 27 -1.24 21.65 -28.82
CA ASN A 27 -1.81 22.88 -29.38
C ASN A 27 -2.74 22.60 -30.57
N GLU A 28 -3.18 21.35 -30.78
CA GLU A 28 -4.07 20.95 -31.89
C GLU A 28 -5.41 21.74 -31.94
N ASN A 29 -5.74 22.53 -30.90
CA ASN A 29 -6.97 23.32 -30.80
C ASN A 29 -6.76 24.84 -30.65
N LEU A 30 -5.64 25.40 -31.10
CA LEU A 30 -5.47 26.86 -31.02
C LEU A 30 -6.39 27.66 -31.96
N SER A 31 -7.03 27.00 -32.93
CA SER A 31 -7.87 27.62 -33.95
C SER A 31 -9.28 27.04 -34.06
N THR A 32 -9.69 26.14 -33.17
CA THR A 32 -11.04 25.54 -33.18
C THR A 32 -12.10 26.38 -32.46
N GLU A 33 -11.70 27.48 -31.80
CA GLU A 33 -12.61 28.41 -31.11
C GLU A 33 -12.54 29.86 -31.64
N GLU A 34 -12.20 30.06 -32.92
CA GLU A 34 -12.34 31.36 -33.56
C GLU A 34 -13.78 31.55 -34.08
N HIS A 35 -14.58 32.34 -33.36
CA HIS A 35 -15.87 32.83 -33.87
C HIS A 35 -15.65 34.08 -34.72
N ILE A 36 -15.92 33.98 -36.03
CA ILE A 36 -16.03 35.14 -36.92
C ILE A 36 -17.39 35.79 -36.67
N CYS A 37 -17.40 36.97 -36.02
CA CYS A 37 -18.59 37.81 -35.95
C CYS A 37 -18.72 38.66 -37.23
N SER A 38 -19.97 39.02 -37.59
CA SER A 38 -20.39 39.64 -38.86
C SER A 38 -19.75 41.00 -39.25
N ASN A 39 -18.71 41.47 -38.54
CA ASN A 39 -18.08 42.78 -38.76
C ASN A 39 -16.56 42.73 -39.04
N ASP A 40 -16.00 41.57 -39.42
CA ASP A 40 -14.57 41.44 -39.80
C ASP A 40 -13.55 41.98 -38.77
N GLU A 41 -13.89 41.94 -37.48
CA GLU A 41 -12.95 42.23 -36.39
C GLU A 41 -12.54 40.95 -35.66
N ILE A 42 -11.23 40.67 -35.65
CA ILE A 42 -10.63 39.58 -34.88
C ILE A 42 -10.46 40.09 -33.44
N SER A 43 -11.36 39.72 -32.54
CA SER A 43 -11.15 39.90 -31.10
C SER A 43 -10.78 38.56 -30.47
N ALA A 44 -9.63 38.49 -29.82
CA ALA A 44 -9.34 37.41 -28.88
C ALA A 44 -10.47 37.41 -27.84
N ALA A 45 -11.21 36.30 -27.74
CA ALA A 45 -12.17 36.11 -26.67
C ALA A 45 -11.41 36.28 -25.35
N ALA A 46 -11.57 37.43 -24.71
CA ALA A 46 -11.21 37.61 -23.32
C ALA A 46 -12.15 36.73 -22.51
N CYS A 47 -11.83 35.44 -22.45
CA CYS A 47 -12.24 34.56 -21.38
C CYS A 47 -11.50 35.03 -20.12
N SER A 48 -11.90 36.18 -19.60
CA SER A 48 -11.81 36.41 -18.16
C SER A 48 -12.83 35.47 -17.54
N LEU A 49 -12.45 34.19 -17.44
CA LEU A 49 -12.88 33.39 -16.31
C LEU A 49 -12.59 34.27 -15.09
N PRO A 50 -13.50 34.39 -14.12
CA PRO A 50 -13.08 34.83 -12.81
C PRO A 50 -11.85 33.98 -12.49
N ALA A 51 -10.72 34.62 -12.18
CA ALA A 51 -9.70 33.91 -11.44
C ALA A 51 -10.44 33.42 -10.20
N GLU A 52 -10.87 32.15 -10.22
CA GLU A 52 -11.16 31.45 -8.99
C GLU A 52 -9.89 31.67 -8.20
N GLU A 53 -9.99 32.53 -7.18
CA GLU A 53 -8.96 32.68 -6.18
C GLU A 53 -8.53 31.26 -5.87
N ALA A 54 -7.27 30.94 -6.18
CA ALA A 54 -6.72 29.63 -5.92
C ALA A 54 -6.95 29.41 -4.42
N ASP A 55 -7.98 28.63 -4.10
CA ASP A 55 -8.28 28.13 -2.78
C ASP A 55 -7.10 27.23 -2.45
N GLN A 56 -6.01 27.87 -2.02
CA GLN A 56 -4.81 27.22 -1.52
C GLN A 56 -5.24 26.64 -0.18
N GLY A 57 -5.93 25.51 -0.26
CA GLY A 57 -6.24 24.68 0.88
C GLY A 57 -4.95 24.46 1.68
N PRO A 58 -5.07 24.25 3.00
CA PRO A 58 -3.92 24.17 3.90
C PRO A 58 -2.86 23.22 3.36
N GLU A 59 -1.64 23.73 3.25
CA GLU A 59 -0.48 23.00 2.76
C GLU A 59 0.22 22.31 3.94
N VAL A 60 0.47 21.02 3.81
CA VAL A 60 1.18 20.23 4.83
C VAL A 60 2.38 19.54 4.22
N ASP A 61 3.55 19.80 4.79
CA ASP A 61 4.80 19.16 4.41
C ASP A 61 5.03 17.88 5.23
N VAL A 62 5.34 16.80 4.54
CA VAL A 62 5.56 15.47 5.10
C VAL A 62 6.91 14.94 4.63
N ASP A 63 7.78 14.65 5.60
CA ASP A 63 9.07 14.02 5.31
C ASP A 63 9.01 12.51 5.51
N ALA A 64 9.05 11.75 4.41
CA ALA A 64 9.15 10.29 4.40
C ALA A 64 10.54 9.80 3.97
N CYS A 65 11.56 10.66 3.98
CA CYS A 65 12.93 10.28 3.66
C CYS A 65 13.47 9.24 4.64
N GLY A 66 14.33 8.36 4.14
CA GLY A 66 14.93 7.30 4.91
C GLY A 66 14.00 6.12 5.18
N LEU A 67 12.70 6.19 4.88
CA LEU A 67 11.79 5.04 4.95
C LEU A 67 11.92 4.15 3.71
N GLN A 68 11.49 2.90 3.85
CA GLN A 68 11.44 1.91 2.77
C GLN A 68 10.02 1.36 2.67
N CYS A 69 9.65 0.79 1.51
CA CYS A 69 8.34 0.19 1.27
C CYS A 69 7.93 -0.74 2.45
N PRO A 70 6.72 -0.58 3.02
CA PRO A 70 5.58 0.25 2.58
C PRO A 70 5.55 1.68 3.18
N GLY A 71 6.59 2.10 3.88
CA GLY A 71 6.56 3.26 4.79
C GLY A 71 6.20 4.61 4.18
N PRO A 72 6.83 5.06 3.07
CA PRO A 72 6.48 6.34 2.47
C PRO A 72 5.00 6.45 2.07
N LEU A 73 4.43 5.37 1.53
CA LEU A 73 3.03 5.30 1.13
C LEU A 73 2.08 5.30 2.33
N LEU A 74 2.44 4.61 3.41
CA LEU A 74 1.64 4.61 4.63
C LEU A 74 1.64 5.98 5.31
N LYS A 75 2.80 6.64 5.34
CA LYS A 75 2.92 7.99 5.88
C LYS A 75 2.08 8.98 5.06
N LEU A 76 2.15 8.92 3.74
CA LEU A 76 1.28 9.69 2.84
C LEU A 76 -0.21 9.46 3.16
N HIS A 77 -0.63 8.19 3.25
CA HIS A 77 -2.03 7.84 3.49
C HIS A 77 -2.54 8.31 4.85
N HIS A 78 -1.71 8.24 5.90
CA HIS A 78 -2.08 8.73 7.21
C HIS A 78 -2.31 10.25 7.21
N GLU A 79 -1.36 11.00 6.67
CA GLU A 79 -1.39 12.47 6.66
C GLU A 79 -2.47 13.01 5.74
N ILE A 80 -2.70 12.41 4.56
CA ILE A 80 -3.75 12.89 3.65
C ILE A 80 -5.15 12.66 4.23
N ARG A 81 -5.33 11.67 5.12
CA ARG A 81 -6.62 11.44 5.79
C ARG A 81 -6.99 12.55 6.76
N THR A 82 -6.01 13.20 7.41
CA THR A 82 -6.23 14.29 8.36
C THR A 82 -6.56 15.62 7.66
N LEU A 83 -6.18 15.79 6.40
CA LEU A 83 -6.44 17.00 5.62
C LEU A 83 -7.92 17.21 5.27
N LYS A 84 -8.33 18.47 5.11
CA LYS A 84 -9.63 18.80 4.52
C LYS A 84 -9.64 18.53 3.01
N PRO A 85 -10.79 18.19 2.40
CA PRO A 85 -10.89 18.05 0.95
C PRO A 85 -10.38 19.30 0.23
N GLY A 86 -9.58 19.13 -0.82
CA GLY A 86 -8.90 20.24 -1.52
C GLY A 86 -7.55 20.67 -0.93
N GLY A 87 -7.20 20.23 0.28
CA GLY A 87 -5.87 20.48 0.88
C GLY A 87 -4.74 19.83 0.09
N ILE A 88 -3.54 20.41 0.15
CA ILE A 88 -2.36 19.96 -0.58
C ILE A 88 -1.34 19.39 0.41
N LEU A 89 -0.87 18.18 0.15
CA LEU A 89 0.18 17.51 0.90
C LEU A 89 1.44 17.46 0.04
N ARG A 90 2.53 18.06 0.53
CA ARG A 90 3.85 17.94 -0.07
C ARG A 90 4.64 16.84 0.63
N ILE A 91 5.07 15.84 -0.11
CA ILE A 91 5.81 14.70 0.43
C ILE A 91 7.20 14.61 -0.19
N ARG A 92 8.18 14.29 0.66
CA ARG A 92 9.55 13.97 0.24
C ARG A 92 9.89 12.54 0.60
N ALA A 93 10.50 11.80 -0.31
CA ALA A 93 10.92 10.42 -0.06
C ALA A 93 12.23 10.10 -0.81
N THR A 94 13.02 9.18 -0.25
CA THR A 94 14.26 8.67 -0.85
C THR A 94 14.11 7.24 -1.36
N ASP A 95 12.92 6.66 -1.25
CA ASP A 95 12.65 5.30 -1.71
C ASP A 95 12.52 5.28 -3.25
N PRO A 96 13.31 4.47 -3.98
CA PRO A 96 13.35 4.49 -5.45
C PRO A 96 12.02 4.11 -6.12
N ALA A 97 11.20 3.29 -5.46
CA ALA A 97 9.92 2.83 -6.00
C ALA A 97 8.79 3.84 -5.79
N PHE A 98 8.97 4.82 -4.87
CA PHE A 98 7.88 5.67 -4.41
C PHE A 98 7.26 6.55 -5.50
N GLU A 99 8.04 6.99 -6.51
CA GLU A 99 7.48 7.73 -7.64
C GLU A 99 6.39 6.91 -8.37
N HIS A 100 6.67 5.63 -8.62
CA HIS A 100 5.74 4.76 -9.31
C HIS A 100 4.55 4.42 -8.41
N ASP A 101 4.82 4.07 -7.16
CA ASP A 101 3.79 3.73 -6.17
C ASP A 101 2.83 4.89 -5.92
N LEU A 102 3.33 6.13 -5.87
CA LEU A 102 2.52 7.33 -5.69
C LEU A 102 1.55 7.55 -6.86
N LYS A 103 2.02 7.37 -8.10
CA LYS A 103 1.17 7.52 -9.29
C LYS A 103 0.04 6.48 -9.28
N VAL A 104 0.36 5.23 -9.00
CA VAL A 104 -0.61 4.14 -8.88
C VAL A 104 -1.60 4.41 -7.75
N TRP A 105 -1.11 4.89 -6.61
CA TRP A 105 -1.94 5.23 -5.47
C TRP A 105 -2.91 6.39 -5.75
N CYS A 106 -2.47 7.45 -6.44
CA CYS A 106 -3.33 8.55 -6.84
C CYS A 106 -4.46 8.07 -7.77
N GLN A 107 -4.14 7.19 -8.73
CA GLN A 107 -5.12 6.58 -9.63
C GLN A 107 -6.18 5.77 -8.87
N HIS A 108 -5.78 4.99 -7.86
CA HIS A 108 -6.70 4.14 -7.10
C HIS A 108 -7.51 4.89 -6.05
N THR A 109 -6.96 5.95 -5.45
CA THR A 109 -7.63 6.73 -4.40
C THR A 109 -8.41 7.92 -4.95
N GLY A 110 -8.21 8.27 -6.22
CA GLY A 110 -8.80 9.44 -6.86
C GLY A 110 -8.19 10.77 -6.42
N ASN A 111 -7.12 10.75 -5.61
CA ASN A 111 -6.35 11.95 -5.28
C ASN A 111 -5.55 12.44 -6.49
N GLU A 112 -5.32 13.75 -6.55
CA GLU A 112 -4.69 14.39 -7.70
C GLU A 112 -3.20 14.61 -7.41
N LEU A 113 -2.34 14.10 -8.30
CA LEU A 113 -0.91 14.41 -8.28
C LEU A 113 -0.69 15.77 -8.97
N VAL A 114 -0.43 16.81 -8.19
CA VAL A 114 -0.30 18.19 -8.66
C VAL A 114 1.07 18.43 -9.31
N SER A 115 2.13 17.95 -8.67
CA SER A 115 3.49 18.07 -9.17
C SER A 115 4.38 16.96 -8.63
N CYS A 116 5.40 16.57 -9.39
CA CYS A 116 6.44 15.68 -8.92
C CYS A 116 7.78 16.04 -9.56
N GLY A 117 8.88 15.81 -8.84
CA GLY A 117 10.22 16.08 -9.30
C GLY A 117 11.27 15.37 -8.47
N PHE A 118 12.50 15.37 -8.98
CA PHE A 118 13.64 14.78 -8.28
C PHE A 118 14.70 15.86 -8.06
N ASN A 119 15.10 16.06 -6.82
CA ASN A 119 16.08 17.06 -6.43
C ASN A 119 17.11 16.44 -5.48
N GLN A 120 18.40 16.51 -5.84
CA GLN A 120 19.51 16.06 -4.99
C GLN A 120 19.36 14.65 -4.38
N GLY A 121 18.78 13.68 -5.11
CA GLY A 121 18.59 12.32 -4.59
C GLY A 121 17.28 12.10 -3.81
N VAL A 122 16.45 13.13 -3.70
CA VAL A 122 15.16 13.11 -3.01
C VAL A 122 14.04 13.31 -4.04
N PHE A 123 13.04 12.43 -4.01
CA PHE A 123 11.82 12.60 -4.76
C PHE A 123 10.85 13.49 -3.98
N GLU A 124 10.35 14.55 -4.61
CA GLU A 124 9.42 15.50 -4.03
C GLU A 124 8.13 15.50 -4.86
N ALA A 125 6.98 15.43 -4.20
CA ALA A 125 5.69 15.45 -4.86
C ALA A 125 4.64 16.23 -4.06
N ALA A 126 3.71 16.86 -4.75
CA ALA A 126 2.54 17.50 -4.16
C ALA A 126 1.27 16.75 -4.57
N VAL A 127 0.47 16.36 -3.60
CA VAL A 127 -0.76 15.58 -3.78
C VAL A 127 -1.92 16.39 -3.21
N ARG A 128 -2.95 16.65 -4.02
CA ARG A 128 -4.17 17.30 -3.57
C ARG A 128 -5.20 16.26 -3.18
N LYS A 129 -5.76 16.42 -1.98
CA LYS A 129 -6.85 15.57 -1.50
C LYS A 129 -8.09 15.79 -2.34
N SER A 130 -8.64 14.72 -2.91
CA SER A 130 -9.85 14.80 -3.72
C SER A 130 -11.05 15.30 -2.90
N ARG A 131 -11.93 16.06 -3.56
CA ARG A 131 -13.22 16.50 -2.99
C ARG A 131 -14.29 15.40 -3.06
N LYS A 132 -14.11 14.41 -3.93
CA LYS A 132 -14.96 13.22 -4.00
C LYS A 132 -14.57 12.26 -2.88
N ALA A 133 -15.55 11.82 -2.09
CA ALA A 133 -15.32 10.77 -1.11
C ALA A 133 -14.77 9.52 -1.82
N ILE A 134 -13.84 8.82 -1.16
CA ILE A 134 -13.17 7.57 -1.64
C ILE A 134 -14.18 6.44 -1.95
N THR A 135 -15.47 6.67 -1.75
CA THR A 135 -16.53 5.66 -1.69
C THR A 135 -17.15 5.28 -3.04
N GLU A 136 -17.02 6.08 -4.12
CA GLU A 136 -17.88 5.88 -5.30
C GLU A 136 -17.21 5.21 -6.52
N VAL A 137 -15.88 5.18 -6.61
CA VAL A 137 -15.20 4.68 -7.83
C VAL A 137 -15.10 3.13 -7.85
N THR A 138 -15.25 2.46 -6.71
CA THR A 138 -15.05 1.01 -6.56
C THR A 138 -16.33 0.17 -6.60
N ALA A 139 -17.51 0.77 -6.78
CA ALA A 139 -18.79 0.07 -6.66
C ALA A 139 -19.07 -1.02 -7.71
N GLN A 140 -18.25 -1.16 -8.77
CA GLN A 140 -18.50 -2.11 -9.87
C GLN A 140 -17.58 -3.34 -9.91
N ARG A 141 -16.57 -3.45 -9.04
CA ARG A 141 -15.73 -4.66 -8.88
C ARG A 141 -15.46 -4.89 -7.40
N GLY A 142 -15.34 -6.15 -6.97
CA GLY A 142 -15.00 -6.49 -5.59
C GLY A 142 -13.82 -5.64 -5.11
N ASN A 143 -13.99 -4.94 -3.99
CA ASN A 143 -12.95 -4.06 -3.43
C ASN A 143 -12.10 -4.76 -2.36
N ALA A 144 -12.52 -5.96 -1.96
CA ALA A 144 -11.93 -6.68 -0.85
C ALA A 144 -10.73 -7.53 -1.29
N LYS A 145 -9.75 -7.65 -0.40
CA LYS A 145 -8.56 -8.48 -0.57
C LYS A 145 -8.51 -9.46 0.59
N THR A 146 -8.48 -10.75 0.31
CA THR A 146 -8.40 -11.79 1.35
C THR A 146 -7.06 -12.50 1.29
N MET A 147 -6.42 -12.74 2.43
CA MET A 147 -5.22 -13.58 2.51
C MET A 147 -5.38 -14.61 3.62
N VAL A 148 -5.13 -15.87 3.28
CA VAL A 148 -5.05 -16.98 4.24
C VAL A 148 -3.60 -17.06 4.73
N VAL A 149 -3.40 -16.79 6.02
CA VAL A 149 -2.10 -16.82 6.68
C VAL A 149 -1.96 -18.14 7.42
N PHE A 150 -1.35 -19.11 6.77
CA PHE A 150 -1.06 -20.43 7.32
C PHE A 150 0.32 -20.47 7.99
N SER A 151 1.30 -19.78 7.41
CA SER A 151 2.69 -19.80 7.87
C SER A 151 2.92 -18.85 9.08
N ASN A 152 3.87 -19.20 9.96
CA ASN A 152 4.36 -18.33 11.04
C ASN A 152 5.83 -17.92 10.86
N ASP A 153 6.34 -18.02 9.63
CA ASP A 153 7.67 -17.56 9.31
C ASP A 153 7.71 -16.03 9.26
N LEU A 154 8.76 -15.43 9.82
CA LEU A 154 8.97 -14.00 9.92
C LEU A 154 8.93 -13.31 8.55
N ASP A 155 9.62 -13.87 7.56
CA ASP A 155 9.71 -13.34 6.20
C ASP A 155 8.38 -13.43 5.44
N LYS A 156 7.63 -14.51 5.61
CA LYS A 156 6.28 -14.64 5.03
C LYS A 156 5.29 -13.69 5.69
N ALA A 157 5.34 -13.60 7.03
CA ALA A 157 4.52 -12.64 7.76
C ALA A 157 4.86 -11.19 7.35
N LEU A 158 6.14 -10.85 7.18
CA LEU A 158 6.56 -9.55 6.65
C LEU A 158 5.91 -9.28 5.30
N ALA A 159 6.02 -10.22 4.36
CA ALA A 159 5.40 -10.07 3.03
C ALA A 159 3.89 -9.86 3.13
N THR A 160 3.18 -10.68 3.93
CA THR A 160 1.72 -10.53 4.14
C THR A 160 1.36 -9.15 4.64
N PHE A 161 2.00 -8.66 5.70
CA PHE A 161 1.63 -7.38 6.31
C PHE A 161 2.09 -6.17 5.49
N ILE A 162 3.16 -6.27 4.71
CA ILE A 162 3.56 -5.24 3.76
C ILE A 162 2.48 -5.08 2.67
N ILE A 163 2.04 -6.19 2.08
CA ILE A 163 1.00 -6.17 1.04
C ILE A 163 -0.34 -5.72 1.62
N ALA A 164 -0.71 -6.21 2.81
CA ALA A 164 -1.96 -5.84 3.48
C ALA A 164 -2.02 -4.34 3.79
N ASN A 165 -0.96 -3.77 4.35
CA ASN A 165 -0.89 -2.33 4.61
C ASN A 165 -0.90 -1.50 3.32
N GLY A 166 -0.17 -1.94 2.28
CA GLY A 166 -0.21 -1.27 0.97
C GLY A 166 -1.62 -1.27 0.36
N ALA A 167 -2.32 -2.40 0.41
CA ALA A 167 -3.69 -2.51 -0.06
C ALA A 167 -4.66 -1.63 0.75
N ALA A 168 -4.54 -1.62 2.08
CA ALA A 168 -5.36 -0.77 2.94
C ALA A 168 -5.10 0.73 2.68
N ALA A 169 -3.83 1.12 2.47
CA ALA A 169 -3.47 2.49 2.10
C ALA A 169 -4.07 2.92 0.75
N MET A 170 -4.29 1.97 -0.17
CA MET A 170 -4.98 2.17 -1.44
C MET A 170 -6.53 2.18 -1.30
N GLY A 171 -7.07 2.14 -0.09
CA GLY A 171 -8.52 2.15 0.16
C GLY A 171 -9.20 0.79 -0.10
N ARG A 172 -8.45 -0.32 -0.04
CA ARG A 172 -9.00 -1.67 -0.18
C ARG A 172 -9.41 -2.24 1.17
N ASP A 173 -10.50 -3.00 1.18
CA ASP A 173 -10.94 -3.73 2.37
C ASP A 173 -10.10 -5.01 2.51
N VAL A 174 -9.21 -5.08 3.50
CA VAL A 174 -8.30 -6.22 3.64
C VAL A 174 -8.75 -7.14 4.78
N THR A 175 -8.82 -8.44 4.51
CA THR A 175 -9.06 -9.50 5.50
C THR A 175 -7.90 -10.49 5.52
N LEU A 176 -7.32 -10.68 6.71
CA LEU A 176 -6.29 -11.68 6.95
C LEU A 176 -6.87 -12.80 7.81
N PHE A 177 -6.97 -14.00 7.24
CA PHE A 177 -7.48 -15.19 7.93
C PHE A 177 -6.31 -16.05 8.43
N PHE A 178 -6.08 -16.06 9.74
CA PHE A 178 -5.00 -16.79 10.38
C PHE A 178 -5.45 -18.19 10.77
N THR A 179 -4.74 -19.18 10.25
CA THR A 179 -5.04 -20.60 10.48
C THR A 179 -3.76 -21.36 10.81
N PHE A 180 -3.89 -22.52 11.46
CA PHE A 180 -2.76 -23.33 11.90
C PHE A 180 -1.64 -22.50 12.54
N TRP A 181 -0.41 -22.56 12.01
CA TRP A 181 0.77 -21.93 12.59
C TRP A 181 0.64 -20.42 12.62
N GLY A 182 -0.01 -19.83 11.63
CA GLY A 182 -0.25 -18.39 11.50
C GLY A 182 -0.91 -17.77 12.73
N LEU A 183 -1.74 -18.52 13.46
CA LEU A 183 -2.33 -18.08 14.73
C LEU A 183 -1.28 -17.62 15.75
N ASN A 184 -0.06 -18.17 15.71
CA ASN A 184 1.00 -17.79 16.63
C ASN A 184 1.48 -16.34 16.43
N ILE A 185 1.24 -15.75 15.26
CA ILE A 185 1.51 -14.33 14.98
C ILE A 185 0.60 -13.43 15.83
N LEU A 186 -0.66 -13.84 16.00
CA LEU A 186 -1.69 -13.09 16.73
C LEU A 186 -1.63 -13.26 18.26
N ARG A 187 -0.74 -14.10 18.78
CA ARG A 187 -0.65 -14.32 20.23
C ARG A 187 -0.02 -13.12 20.93
N LYS A 188 -0.58 -12.72 22.07
CA LYS A 188 0.03 -11.74 22.97
C LYS A 188 1.44 -12.21 23.38
N PRO A 189 2.44 -11.31 23.43
CA PRO A 189 3.81 -11.69 23.77
C PRO A 189 3.95 -12.12 25.25
N GLY A 190 3.08 -11.60 26.12
CA GLY A 190 3.03 -11.95 27.55
C GLY A 190 2.33 -13.29 27.82
N ARG A 191 2.59 -13.87 29.01
CA ARG A 191 1.84 -15.04 29.50
C ARG A 191 0.49 -14.61 30.04
N VAL A 192 -0.58 -15.11 29.45
CA VAL A 192 -1.94 -14.99 29.99
C VAL A 192 -2.29 -16.28 30.74
N LYS A 193 -2.84 -16.15 31.95
CA LYS A 193 -3.31 -17.30 32.73
C LYS A 193 -4.68 -17.73 32.21
N VAL A 194 -4.72 -18.82 31.46
CA VAL A 194 -5.95 -19.42 30.95
C VAL A 194 -6.02 -20.91 31.32
N LYS A 195 -7.23 -21.44 31.45
CA LYS A 195 -7.44 -22.88 31.68
C LYS A 195 -7.27 -23.62 30.36
N LYS A 196 -6.44 -24.65 30.36
CA LYS A 196 -6.17 -25.49 29.20
C LYS A 196 -6.08 -26.95 29.61
N ASP A 197 -6.44 -27.81 28.69
CA ASP A 197 -6.21 -29.25 28.76
C ASP A 197 -4.70 -29.58 28.66
N LEU A 198 -4.35 -30.86 28.86
CA LEU A 198 -2.96 -31.29 28.88
C LEU A 198 -2.23 -31.01 27.55
N PHE A 199 -2.88 -31.28 26.42
CA PHE A 199 -2.32 -31.03 25.09
C PHE A 199 -2.19 -29.53 24.81
N GLY A 200 -3.19 -28.71 25.11
CA GLY A 200 -3.12 -27.26 24.96
C GLY A 200 -2.02 -26.61 25.82
N ARG A 201 -1.73 -27.16 27.00
CA ARG A 201 -0.57 -26.73 27.82
C ARG A 201 0.76 -27.07 27.16
N MET A 202 0.89 -28.26 26.58
CA MET A 202 2.08 -28.70 25.87
C MET A 202 2.33 -27.83 24.62
N PHE A 203 1.34 -27.72 23.73
CA PHE A 203 1.43 -26.87 22.54
C PHE A 203 1.70 -25.41 22.91
N GLY A 204 1.00 -24.88 23.92
CA GLY A 204 1.20 -23.52 24.38
C GLY A 204 2.61 -23.20 24.86
N MET A 205 3.37 -24.20 25.35
CA MET A 205 4.78 -24.08 25.75
C MET A 205 5.73 -24.20 24.54
N MET A 206 5.44 -25.11 23.61
CA MET A 206 6.29 -25.40 22.44
C MET A 206 6.21 -24.32 21.35
N MET A 207 5.02 -23.77 21.10
CA MET A 207 4.80 -22.86 19.98
C MET A 207 5.26 -21.42 20.27
N PRO A 208 5.75 -20.68 19.25
CA PRO A 208 6.16 -19.29 19.39
C PRO A 208 4.99 -18.40 19.81
N ARG A 209 5.31 -17.26 20.42
CA ARG A 209 4.33 -16.31 20.97
C ARG A 209 4.56 -14.94 20.37
N GLY A 210 3.63 -14.54 19.51
CA GLY A 210 3.64 -13.27 18.83
C GLY A 210 4.74 -13.14 17.79
N THR A 211 4.78 -11.96 17.18
CA THR A 211 5.69 -11.55 16.10
C THR A 211 7.18 -11.58 16.48
N ARG A 212 7.51 -11.39 17.77
CA ARG A 212 8.91 -11.35 18.24
C ARG A 212 9.63 -12.69 18.21
N ARG A 213 8.90 -13.81 18.18
CA ARG A 213 9.49 -15.17 18.25
C ARG A 213 9.33 -15.99 16.97
N LEU A 214 8.96 -15.35 15.86
CA LEU A 214 8.85 -16.01 14.56
C LEU A 214 10.23 -16.45 14.04
N SER A 215 10.29 -17.65 13.47
CA SER A 215 11.46 -18.22 12.77
C SER A 215 11.52 -17.71 11.33
N LEU A 216 12.66 -17.85 10.65
CA LEU A 216 12.70 -17.63 9.20
C LEU A 216 12.33 -18.91 8.45
N SER A 217 11.67 -18.75 7.29
CA SER A 217 11.30 -19.87 6.42
C SER A 217 12.52 -20.63 5.88
N LYS A 218 13.63 -19.91 5.68
CA LYS A 218 14.93 -20.43 5.24
C LYS A 218 16.05 -19.80 6.05
N MET A 219 17.15 -20.54 6.24
CA MET A 219 18.35 -20.07 6.94
C MET A 219 18.08 -19.59 8.39
N ASN A 220 17.20 -20.27 9.12
CA ASN A 220 16.89 -19.90 10.51
C ASN A 220 18.12 -19.96 11.45
N MET A 221 19.07 -20.86 11.18
CA MET A 221 20.36 -20.99 11.91
C MET A 221 20.19 -20.95 13.44
N LEU A 222 19.31 -21.81 13.98
CA LEU A 222 18.97 -21.86 15.42
C LEU A 222 18.57 -20.50 16.03
N GLY A 223 17.93 -19.63 15.23
CA GLY A 223 17.46 -18.30 15.65
C GLY A 223 18.45 -17.16 15.38
N ILE A 224 19.64 -17.43 14.82
CA ILE A 224 20.58 -16.40 14.37
C ILE A 224 20.02 -15.65 13.16
N GLY A 225 19.38 -16.36 12.23
CA GLY A 225 18.79 -15.77 11.02
C GLY A 225 17.78 -14.65 11.31
N PRO A 226 16.72 -14.91 12.10
CA PRO A 226 15.74 -13.88 12.47
C PRO A 226 16.37 -12.65 13.14
N ARG A 227 17.39 -12.84 13.99
CA ARG A 227 18.10 -11.73 14.65
C ARG A 227 18.86 -10.89 13.62
N MET A 228 19.55 -11.53 12.69
CA MET A 228 20.29 -10.86 11.63
C MET A 228 19.36 -10.06 10.70
N ILE A 229 18.25 -10.65 10.25
CA ILE A 229 17.29 -9.94 9.39
C ILE A 229 16.68 -8.74 10.11
N ARG A 230 16.26 -8.88 11.37
CA ARG A 230 15.76 -7.73 12.14
C ARG A 230 16.80 -6.63 12.34
N PHE A 231 18.07 -7.00 12.50
CA PHE A 231 19.16 -6.02 12.56
C PHE A 231 19.32 -5.25 11.25
N LEU A 232 19.30 -5.96 10.10
CA LEU A 232 19.37 -5.35 8.78
C LEU A 232 18.17 -4.43 8.51
N MET A 233 16.96 -4.86 8.85
CA MET A 233 15.74 -4.06 8.74
C MET A 233 15.86 -2.73 9.47
N ARG A 234 16.33 -2.75 10.74
CA ARG A 234 16.53 -1.51 11.51
C ARG A 234 17.55 -0.59 10.86
N ARG A 235 18.67 -1.12 10.35
CA ARG A 235 19.68 -0.33 9.64
C ARG A 235 19.16 0.30 8.35
N LYS A 236 18.19 -0.35 7.72
CA LYS A 236 17.53 0.12 6.50
C LYS A 236 16.23 0.86 6.77
N ASN A 237 15.94 1.19 8.04
CA ASN A 237 14.70 1.85 8.47
C ASN A 237 13.42 1.19 7.92
N VAL A 238 13.43 -0.14 7.82
CA VAL A 238 12.24 -0.94 7.51
C VAL A 238 11.48 -1.16 8.81
N TYR A 239 10.16 -0.93 8.78
CA TYR A 239 9.29 -1.19 9.92
C TYR A 239 9.41 -2.61 10.44
N SER A 240 9.34 -2.78 11.76
CA SER A 240 9.33 -4.11 12.36
C SER A 240 8.01 -4.82 12.09
N MET A 241 7.98 -6.14 12.31
CA MET A 241 6.73 -6.90 12.21
C MET A 241 5.66 -6.41 13.17
N GLU A 242 6.09 -5.99 14.36
CA GLU A 242 5.23 -5.42 15.38
C GLU A 242 4.59 -4.12 14.88
N ASP A 243 5.39 -3.24 14.28
CA ASP A 243 4.90 -1.96 13.74
C ASP A 243 3.94 -2.18 12.57
N LEU A 244 4.24 -3.13 11.68
CA LEU A 244 3.39 -3.46 10.54
C LEU A 244 2.04 -4.07 10.98
N LEU A 245 2.05 -4.89 12.02
CA LEU A 245 0.82 -5.45 12.61
C LEU A 245 -0.05 -4.35 13.25
N MET A 246 0.57 -3.43 14.00
CA MET A 246 -0.15 -2.30 14.61
C MET A 246 -0.74 -1.38 13.53
N GLN A 247 0.07 -1.03 12.52
CA GLN A 247 -0.40 -0.22 11.39
C GLN A 247 -1.55 -0.91 10.64
N ALA A 248 -1.50 -2.23 10.46
CA ALA A 248 -2.60 -2.95 9.82
C ALA A 248 -3.92 -2.81 10.60
N LEU A 249 -3.87 -2.95 11.93
CA LEU A 249 -5.04 -2.72 12.78
C LEU A 249 -5.55 -1.28 12.70
N GLU A 250 -4.67 -0.28 12.78
CA GLU A 250 -5.01 1.14 12.66
C GLU A 250 -5.61 1.50 11.29
N ASN A 251 -5.13 0.85 10.24
CA ASN A 251 -5.63 0.99 8.87
C ASN A 251 -6.93 0.20 8.61
N GLY A 252 -7.47 -0.50 9.63
CA GLY A 252 -8.74 -1.21 9.53
C GLY A 252 -8.66 -2.59 8.87
N VAL A 253 -7.47 -3.19 8.77
CA VAL A 253 -7.30 -4.56 8.28
C VAL A 253 -7.99 -5.53 9.26
N LYS A 254 -8.92 -6.34 8.75
CA LYS A 254 -9.66 -7.32 9.56
C LYS A 254 -8.77 -8.54 9.81
N LEU A 255 -8.43 -8.81 11.07
CA LEU A 255 -7.70 -10.01 11.48
C LEU A 255 -8.68 -11.06 11.99
N VAL A 256 -8.76 -12.20 11.31
CA VAL A 256 -9.68 -13.30 11.65
C VAL A 256 -8.89 -14.52 12.11
N ALA A 257 -9.15 -15.03 13.31
CA ALA A 257 -8.56 -16.26 13.82
C ALA A 257 -9.47 -17.46 13.58
N CYS A 258 -8.90 -18.53 13.03
CA CYS A 258 -9.61 -19.78 12.76
C CYS A 258 -9.97 -20.55 14.04
N ASN A 259 -11.26 -20.67 14.36
CA ASN A 259 -11.74 -21.36 15.56
C ASN A 259 -11.25 -22.81 15.66
N MET A 260 -11.40 -23.58 14.57
CA MET A 260 -10.98 -24.97 14.53
C MET A 260 -9.48 -25.12 14.83
N SER A 261 -8.64 -24.22 14.30
CA SER A 261 -7.20 -24.25 14.57
C SER A 261 -6.88 -23.82 16.00
N MET A 262 -7.62 -22.87 16.57
CA MET A 262 -7.49 -22.49 17.97
C MET A 262 -7.80 -23.66 18.91
N ASP A 263 -8.90 -24.38 18.66
CA ASP A 263 -9.31 -25.54 19.44
C ASP A 263 -8.24 -26.64 19.38
N LEU A 264 -7.74 -26.96 18.18
CA LEU A 264 -6.72 -27.98 17.97
C LEU A 264 -5.39 -27.63 18.68
N MET A 265 -5.03 -26.35 18.69
CA MET A 265 -3.78 -25.86 19.30
C MET A 265 -3.93 -25.47 20.77
N GLY A 266 -5.14 -25.57 21.33
CA GLY A 266 -5.48 -25.13 22.68
C GLY A 266 -5.18 -23.66 22.92
N ILE A 267 -5.39 -22.79 21.93
CA ILE A 267 -5.22 -21.34 22.05
C ILE A 267 -6.56 -20.74 22.46
N GLN A 268 -6.58 -20.01 23.58
CA GLN A 268 -7.80 -19.36 24.06
C GLN A 268 -7.90 -17.93 23.50
N PRO A 269 -9.12 -17.39 23.28
CA PRO A 269 -9.31 -16.04 22.75
C PRO A 269 -8.59 -14.95 23.56
N GLU A 270 -8.49 -15.11 24.89
CA GLU A 270 -7.82 -14.14 25.77
C GLU A 270 -6.30 -14.08 25.56
N GLU A 271 -5.71 -15.09 24.92
CA GLU A 271 -4.29 -15.10 24.53
C GLU A 271 -4.02 -14.34 23.23
N LEU A 272 -5.04 -13.97 22.46
CA LEU A 272 -4.89 -13.22 21.22
C LEU A 272 -4.79 -11.72 21.49
N ILE A 273 -4.12 -11.00 20.60
CA ILE A 273 -4.09 -9.54 20.60
C ILE A 273 -5.52 -8.98 20.42
N ASP A 274 -5.73 -7.77 20.88
CA ASP A 274 -7.02 -7.11 20.77
C ASP A 274 -7.30 -6.75 19.30
N GLY A 275 -8.57 -6.70 18.90
CA GLY A 275 -8.98 -6.43 17.51
C GLY A 275 -9.03 -7.66 16.59
N VAL A 276 -8.80 -8.86 17.11
CA VAL A 276 -8.98 -10.12 16.36
C VAL A 276 -10.42 -10.62 16.48
N THR A 277 -11.02 -10.97 15.34
CA THR A 277 -12.33 -11.63 15.28
C THR A 277 -12.17 -13.14 15.11
N LEU A 278 -13.16 -13.89 15.56
CA LEU A 278 -13.19 -15.35 15.47
C LEU A 278 -13.99 -15.77 14.23
N GLY A 279 -13.48 -16.74 13.47
CA GLY A 279 -14.09 -17.17 12.22
C GLY A 279 -13.82 -18.64 11.88
N GLY A 280 -14.73 -19.22 11.11
CA GLY A 280 -14.57 -20.57 10.54
C GLY A 280 -14.33 -20.52 9.03
N VAL A 281 -14.25 -21.70 8.41
CA VAL A 281 -14.04 -21.86 6.96
C VAL A 281 -15.12 -21.14 6.15
N ALA A 282 -16.39 -21.21 6.56
CA ALA A 282 -17.48 -20.53 5.87
C ALA A 282 -17.33 -19.00 5.84
N SER A 283 -16.90 -18.40 6.95
CA SER A 283 -16.61 -16.96 7.00
C SER A 283 -15.42 -16.58 6.13
N MET A 284 -14.38 -17.43 6.09
CA MET A 284 -13.23 -17.22 5.21
C MET A 284 -13.64 -17.29 3.73
N LEU A 285 -14.42 -18.31 3.34
CA LEU A 285 -14.88 -18.47 1.96
C LEU A 285 -15.79 -17.32 1.52
N GLY A 286 -16.72 -16.86 2.38
CA GLY A 286 -17.55 -15.70 2.08
C GLY A 286 -16.71 -14.43 1.81
N ASN A 287 -15.73 -14.14 2.68
CA ASN A 287 -14.82 -13.01 2.45
C ASN A 287 -14.00 -13.19 1.15
N ALA A 288 -13.61 -14.42 0.82
CA ALA A 288 -12.85 -14.72 -0.40
C ALA A 288 -13.67 -14.57 -1.68
N GLU A 289 -14.97 -14.91 -1.64
CA GLU A 289 -15.91 -14.73 -2.75
C GLU A 289 -16.21 -13.24 -3.01
N ASP A 290 -16.30 -12.43 -1.95
CA ASP A 290 -16.46 -10.97 -2.05
C ASP A 290 -15.14 -10.25 -2.47
N SER A 291 -14.01 -10.96 -2.42
CA SER A 291 -12.70 -10.42 -2.74
C SER A 291 -12.36 -10.59 -4.22
N ASP A 292 -11.80 -9.56 -4.83
CA ASP A 292 -11.24 -9.62 -6.18
C ASP A 292 -9.80 -10.18 -6.21
N MET A 293 -9.24 -10.51 -5.03
CA MET A 293 -7.96 -11.19 -4.87
C MET A 293 -7.93 -12.03 -3.59
N THR A 294 -7.57 -13.30 -3.74
CA THR A 294 -7.33 -14.22 -2.61
C THR A 294 -5.94 -14.84 -2.70
N LEU A 295 -5.13 -14.73 -1.64
CA LEU A 295 -3.78 -15.31 -1.54
C LEU A 295 -3.68 -16.33 -0.40
N PHE A 296 -2.82 -17.34 -0.54
CA PHE A 296 -2.49 -18.30 0.52
C PHE A 296 -0.99 -18.20 0.84
N VAL A 297 -0.63 -17.98 2.11
CA VAL A 297 0.72 -17.64 2.57
C VAL A 297 1.19 -18.51 3.73
#